data_AF-A0AAV6TET2-F1
#
_entry.id   AF-A0AAV6TET2-F1
#
_cell.length_a   1.000
_cell.length_b   1.000
_cell.length_c   1.000
_cell.angle_alpha   90.00
_cell.angle_beta   90.00
_cell.angle_gamma   90.00
#
_symmetry.space_group_name_H-M   'P 1'
#
loop_
_entity.id
_entity.type
_entity.pdbx_description
1 polymer ?
#
loop_
_entity_poly.entity_id
_entity_poly.type
_entity_poly.pdbx_seq_one_letter_code
_entity_poly.pdbx_strand_id
1 'polypeptide(L)'
;MNAAERLFDHVQRVAPETHLRILQVIRPHSLAAVTRIFQQHLVHSVPDLRVFQQNSKQIPEFCLQFVLAIRRQFPSPGDPFGILLTCRITKSDTQGTLDSKHLQIADPTVSYNVDKALRYELNLFTIHTHVFEMATTHQYASVFTKNYNISELMDLLPNSGVLERGEPFHKGRDVRGRLQYLSTFQFILVPNRIIYKSFKDLQILLQQLKLDRIVAFSDIRNIFQKCGLVCYFFNLVNVVQHQLLTDMSCVYARDVLTIMKYQCRTGTPLPLTREGLSKNPDRSPIDVLSFEAPKKNYARMCTEQPKRSFPVMTSADKIFFGQQFNEGTGYHFGLMPKKGQ
;
A
#
# COMPACT_ATOMS: atom_id res chain seq x y z
N MET A 1 -10.77 -27.32 15.64
CA MET A 1 -11.37 -27.37 14.28
C MET A 1 -12.30 -26.19 14.17
N ASN A 2 -12.09 -25.33 13.17
CA ASN A 2 -12.78 -24.05 13.04
C ASN A 2 -14.26 -24.27 12.67
N ALA A 3 -15.15 -23.36 13.08
CA ALA A 3 -16.58 -23.46 12.81
C ALA A 3 -16.87 -23.47 11.29
N ALA A 4 -16.15 -22.63 10.53
CA ALA A 4 -16.25 -22.58 9.07
C ALA A 4 -15.82 -23.90 8.38
N GLU A 5 -14.76 -24.54 8.87
CA GLU A 5 -14.31 -25.86 8.37
C GLU A 5 -15.40 -26.90 8.58
N ARG A 6 -15.99 -26.95 9.79
CA ARG A 6 -17.09 -27.86 10.11
C ARG A 6 -18.32 -27.64 9.23
N LEU A 7 -18.62 -26.39 8.87
CA LEU A 7 -19.73 -26.07 7.98
C LEU A 7 -19.44 -26.54 6.55
N PHE A 8 -18.24 -26.29 6.01
CA PHE A 8 -17.87 -26.80 4.67
C PHE A 8 -17.80 -28.33 4.63
N ASP A 9 -17.26 -28.97 5.66
CA ASP A 9 -17.26 -30.44 5.80
C ASP A 9 -18.69 -31.00 5.84
N HIS A 10 -19.61 -30.29 6.51
CA HIS A 10 -21.02 -30.66 6.53
C HIS A 10 -21.66 -30.55 5.14
N VAL A 11 -21.39 -29.48 4.38
CA VAL A 11 -21.86 -29.34 3.00
C VAL A 11 -21.30 -30.45 2.12
N GLN A 12 -20.02 -30.80 2.26
CA GLN A 12 -19.42 -31.90 1.50
C GLN A 12 -20.12 -33.24 1.74
N ARG A 13 -20.55 -33.51 2.99
CA ARG A 13 -21.23 -34.76 3.36
C ARG A 13 -22.70 -34.80 2.97
N VAL A 14 -23.42 -33.69 3.13
CA VAL A 14 -24.89 -33.64 3.02
C VAL A 14 -25.36 -33.16 1.64
N ALA A 15 -24.57 -32.33 0.96
CA ALA A 15 -24.90 -31.75 -0.35
C ALA A 15 -23.63 -31.64 -1.23
N PRO A 16 -23.09 -32.78 -1.72
CA PRO A 16 -21.84 -32.81 -2.47
C PRO A 16 -21.88 -31.98 -3.76
N GLU A 17 -23.04 -31.90 -4.43
CA GLU A 17 -23.21 -31.05 -5.62
C GLU A 17 -23.05 -29.56 -5.32
N THR A 18 -23.60 -29.11 -4.19
CA THR A 18 -23.43 -27.73 -3.70
C THR A 18 -21.97 -27.47 -3.31
N HIS A 19 -21.31 -28.45 -2.70
CA HIS A 19 -19.87 -28.35 -2.40
C HIS A 19 -19.03 -28.24 -3.68
N LEU A 20 -19.33 -29.02 -4.71
CA LEU A 20 -18.68 -28.91 -6.03
C LEU A 20 -18.92 -27.54 -6.67
N ARG A 21 -20.15 -27.01 -6.59
CA ARG A 21 -20.48 -25.66 -7.06
C ARG A 21 -19.71 -24.58 -6.31
N ILE A 22 -19.58 -24.70 -4.99
CA ILE A 22 -18.74 -23.83 -4.16
C ILE A 22 -17.29 -23.89 -4.66
N LEU A 23 -16.73 -25.09 -4.85
CA LEU A 23 -15.37 -25.25 -5.36
C LEU A 23 -15.18 -24.66 -6.75
N GLN A 24 -16.19 -24.72 -7.63
CA GLN A 24 -16.16 -24.08 -8.94
C GLN A 24 -16.20 -22.55 -8.84
N VAL A 25 -17.07 -22.01 -7.99
CA VAL A 25 -17.24 -20.56 -7.78
C VAL A 25 -15.97 -19.91 -7.24
N ILE A 26 -15.23 -20.61 -6.38
CA ILE A 26 -14.04 -20.07 -5.74
C ILE A 26 -12.78 -20.21 -6.61
N ARG A 27 -12.79 -20.96 -7.72
CA ARG A 27 -11.60 -21.10 -8.57
C ARG A 27 -11.12 -19.72 -9.07
N PRO A 28 -9.79 -19.45 -9.06
CA PRO A 28 -8.68 -20.37 -8.77
C PRO A 28 -8.31 -20.47 -7.27
N HIS A 29 -9.06 -19.84 -6.38
CA HIS A 29 -8.74 -19.74 -4.95
C HIS A 29 -8.94 -21.06 -4.21
N SER A 30 -8.10 -21.28 -3.19
CA SER A 30 -8.22 -22.47 -2.34
C SER A 30 -9.37 -22.35 -1.35
N LEU A 31 -9.98 -23.49 -1.00
CA LEU A 31 -11.02 -23.56 0.02
C LEU A 31 -10.53 -23.00 1.37
N ALA A 32 -9.22 -23.15 1.67
CA ALA A 32 -8.62 -22.60 2.89
C ALA A 32 -8.70 -21.06 2.97
N ALA A 33 -8.53 -20.35 1.84
CA ALA A 33 -8.62 -18.89 1.81
C ALA A 33 -10.04 -18.39 2.13
N VAL A 34 -11.04 -19.08 1.57
CA VAL A 34 -12.47 -18.84 1.78
C VAL A 34 -12.88 -19.19 3.21
N THR A 35 -12.40 -20.33 3.71
CA THR A 35 -12.63 -20.81 5.08
C THR A 35 -12.16 -19.80 6.11
N ARG A 36 -11.00 -19.16 5.90
CA ARG A 36 -10.51 -18.11 6.79
C ARG A 36 -11.43 -16.89 6.84
N ILE A 37 -11.91 -16.41 5.69
CA ILE A 37 -12.84 -15.27 5.63
C ILE A 37 -14.17 -15.64 6.26
N PHE A 38 -14.65 -16.86 6.01
CA PHE A 38 -15.87 -17.35 6.62
C PHE A 38 -15.75 -17.42 8.14
N GLN A 39 -14.64 -17.96 8.65
CA GLN A 39 -14.38 -18.02 10.08
C GLN A 39 -14.35 -16.63 10.71
N GLN A 40 -13.76 -15.63 10.03
CA GLN A 40 -13.80 -14.24 10.50
C GLN A 40 -15.23 -13.71 10.56
N HIS A 41 -16.03 -13.91 9.51
CA HIS A 41 -17.43 -13.48 9.50
C HIS A 41 -18.24 -14.14 10.62
N LEU A 42 -18.08 -15.44 10.83
CA LEU A 42 -18.76 -16.18 11.90
C LEU A 42 -18.43 -15.62 13.29
N VAL A 43 -17.17 -15.24 13.54
CA VAL A 43 -16.75 -14.69 14.84
C VAL A 43 -17.27 -13.27 15.07
N HIS A 44 -17.33 -12.44 14.03
CA HIS A 44 -17.64 -11.01 14.18
C HIS A 44 -19.12 -10.68 13.96
N SER A 45 -19.85 -11.50 13.20
CA SER A 45 -21.18 -11.15 12.68
C SER A 45 -22.26 -12.15 13.06
N VAL A 46 -21.92 -13.35 13.55
CA VAL A 46 -22.91 -14.34 13.99
C VAL A 46 -22.92 -14.40 15.52
N PRO A 47 -23.97 -13.87 16.18
CA PRO A 47 -24.01 -13.79 17.64
C PRO A 47 -24.03 -15.16 18.34
N ASP A 48 -24.65 -16.17 17.72
CA ASP A 48 -24.70 -17.54 18.23
C ASP A 48 -24.61 -18.56 17.10
N LEU A 49 -23.58 -19.42 17.15
CA LEU A 49 -23.35 -20.48 16.17
C LEU A 49 -24.33 -21.66 16.31
N ARG A 50 -25.11 -21.74 17.40
CA ARG A 50 -26.15 -22.78 17.57
C ARG A 50 -27.28 -22.67 16.54
N VAL A 51 -27.44 -21.50 15.91
CA VAL A 51 -28.43 -21.30 14.82
C VAL A 51 -28.25 -22.30 13.67
N PHE A 52 -27.01 -22.73 13.41
CA PHE A 52 -26.70 -23.72 12.38
C PHE A 52 -27.15 -25.13 12.76
N GLN A 53 -27.21 -25.47 14.05
CA GLN A 53 -27.75 -26.76 14.50
C GLN A 53 -29.26 -26.82 14.28
N GLN A 54 -29.95 -25.71 14.53
CA GLN A 54 -31.41 -25.60 14.36
C GLN A 54 -31.83 -25.58 12.88
N ASN A 55 -30.97 -25.05 12.01
CA ASN A 55 -31.24 -24.88 10.57
C ASN A 55 -30.31 -25.73 9.70
N SER A 56 -30.01 -26.97 10.12
CA SER A 56 -29.02 -27.84 9.47
C SER A 56 -29.26 -28.05 7.96
N LYS A 57 -30.54 -28.15 7.56
CA LYS A 57 -30.94 -28.28 6.15
C LYS A 57 -30.60 -27.07 5.28
N GLN A 58 -30.45 -25.89 5.87
CA GLN A 58 -30.16 -24.64 5.15
C GLN A 58 -28.66 -24.33 5.07
N ILE A 59 -27.80 -25.08 5.79
CA ILE A 59 -26.35 -24.88 5.79
C ILE A 59 -25.74 -24.89 4.38
N PRO A 60 -26.10 -25.82 3.46
CA PRO A 60 -25.55 -25.81 2.11
C PRO A 60 -25.84 -24.52 1.34
N GLU A 61 -27.08 -24.05 1.38
CA GLU A 61 -27.50 -22.83 0.69
C GLU A 61 -26.83 -21.60 1.32
N PHE A 62 -26.79 -21.52 2.65
CA PHE A 62 -26.10 -20.45 3.36
C PHE A 62 -24.62 -20.36 2.98
N CYS A 63 -23.90 -21.50 2.96
CA CYS A 63 -22.49 -21.53 2.57
C CYS A 63 -22.30 -21.13 1.11
N LEU A 64 -23.17 -21.56 0.20
CA LEU A 64 -23.12 -21.17 -1.21
C LEU A 64 -23.38 -19.67 -1.38
N GLN A 65 -24.41 -19.12 -0.72
CA GLN A 65 -24.73 -17.69 -0.77
C GLN A 65 -23.63 -16.83 -0.15
N PHE A 66 -23.05 -17.27 0.97
CA PHE A 66 -21.89 -16.61 1.57
C PHE A 66 -20.73 -16.57 0.58
N VAL A 67 -20.39 -17.73 -0.03
CA VAL A 67 -19.32 -17.83 -1.05
C VAL A 67 -19.60 -16.94 -2.26
N LEU A 68 -20.83 -16.90 -2.75
CA LEU A 68 -21.25 -16.03 -3.86
C LEU A 68 -21.15 -14.53 -3.48
N ALA A 69 -21.48 -14.16 -2.24
CA ALA A 69 -21.38 -12.80 -1.75
C ALA A 69 -19.91 -12.34 -1.61
N ILE A 70 -19.04 -13.22 -1.09
CA ILE A 70 -17.61 -12.93 -0.96
C ILE A 70 -16.83 -13.16 -2.24
N ARG A 71 -17.42 -13.76 -3.29
CA ARG A 71 -16.78 -13.91 -4.61
C ARG A 71 -16.25 -12.57 -5.13
N ARG A 72 -16.97 -11.47 -4.88
CA ARG A 72 -16.52 -10.10 -5.24
C ARG A 72 -15.25 -9.66 -4.52
N GLN A 73 -14.87 -10.33 -3.43
CA GLN A 73 -13.64 -10.09 -2.67
C GLN A 73 -12.45 -10.92 -3.18
N PHE A 74 -12.70 -11.85 -4.11
CA PHE A 74 -11.68 -12.72 -4.71
C PHE A 74 -11.45 -12.34 -6.17
N PRO A 75 -10.21 -12.03 -6.59
CA PRO A 75 -9.94 -11.73 -7.99
C PRO A 75 -10.10 -12.99 -8.85
N SER A 76 -11.04 -12.96 -9.80
CA SER A 76 -11.19 -13.98 -10.84
C SER A 76 -10.12 -13.79 -11.92
N PRO A 77 -9.75 -14.83 -12.68
CA PRO A 77 -8.90 -14.68 -13.85
C PRO A 77 -9.54 -13.69 -14.83
N GLY A 78 -8.79 -12.67 -15.23
CA GLY A 78 -9.30 -11.57 -16.05
C GLY A 78 -9.87 -10.39 -15.28
N ASP A 79 -10.08 -10.47 -13.96
CA ASP A 79 -10.55 -9.29 -13.23
C ASP A 79 -9.55 -8.13 -13.36
N PRO A 80 -10.02 -6.88 -13.58
CA PRO A 80 -9.17 -5.70 -13.65
C PRO A 80 -8.72 -5.27 -12.25
N PHE A 81 -8.14 -6.22 -11.49
CA PHE A 81 -7.80 -6.07 -10.09
C PHE A 81 -6.85 -4.90 -9.85
N GLY A 82 -5.87 -4.67 -10.75
CA GLY A 82 -4.97 -3.52 -10.66
C GLY A 82 -5.68 -2.17 -10.78
N ILE A 83 -6.70 -2.06 -11.63
CA ILE A 83 -7.52 -0.84 -11.78
C ILE A 83 -8.37 -0.65 -10.52
N LEU A 84 -9.07 -1.71 -10.08
CA LEU A 84 -9.90 -1.67 -8.87
C LEU A 84 -9.09 -1.37 -7.60
N LEU A 85 -7.87 -1.90 -7.51
CA LEU A 85 -6.92 -1.62 -6.45
C LEU A 85 -6.52 -0.14 -6.44
N THR A 86 -6.13 0.40 -7.59
CA THR A 86 -5.79 1.82 -7.73
C THR A 86 -6.95 2.71 -7.29
N CYS A 87 -8.17 2.47 -7.79
CA CYS A 87 -9.35 3.24 -7.41
C CYS A 87 -9.66 3.17 -5.90
N ARG A 88 -9.48 2.00 -5.26
CA ARG A 88 -9.76 1.85 -3.82
C ARG A 88 -8.79 2.65 -2.96
N ILE A 89 -7.52 2.71 -3.34
CA ILE A 89 -6.47 3.43 -2.60
C ILE A 89 -6.55 4.94 -2.85
N THR A 90 -6.82 5.36 -4.10
CA THR A 90 -6.88 6.80 -4.41
C THR A 90 -8.20 7.44 -4.00
N LYS A 91 -9.28 6.67 -3.84
CA LYS A 91 -10.58 7.21 -3.39
C LYS A 91 -10.51 7.80 -1.99
N SER A 92 -9.83 7.15 -1.04
CA SER A 92 -9.62 7.70 0.31
C SER A 92 -8.81 8.99 0.28
N ASP A 93 -7.75 9.03 -0.53
CA ASP A 93 -6.90 10.22 -0.69
C ASP A 93 -7.67 11.39 -1.33
N THR A 94 -8.53 11.10 -2.32
CA THR A 94 -9.35 12.11 -3.01
C THR A 94 -10.37 12.71 -2.06
N GLN A 95 -11.01 11.89 -1.22
CA GLN A 95 -11.95 12.38 -0.21
C GLN A 95 -11.24 13.24 0.83
N GLY A 96 -10.09 12.79 1.37
CA GLY A 96 -9.30 13.59 2.32
C GLY A 96 -8.80 14.91 1.71
N THR A 97 -8.49 14.93 0.40
CA THR A 97 -8.09 16.16 -0.31
C THR A 97 -9.26 17.13 -0.49
N LEU A 98 -10.47 16.62 -0.77
CA LEU A 98 -11.66 17.43 -0.88
C LEU A 98 -12.06 18.01 0.49
N ASP A 99 -12.04 17.17 1.53
CA ASP A 99 -12.36 17.59 2.89
C ASP A 99 -11.35 18.64 3.40
N SER A 100 -10.05 18.45 3.14
CA SER A 100 -9.02 19.44 3.52
C SER A 100 -9.10 20.75 2.75
N LYS A 101 -9.42 20.74 1.45
CA LYS A 101 -9.59 21.98 0.67
C LYS A 101 -10.83 22.77 1.05
N HIS A 102 -11.89 22.11 1.53
CA HIS A 102 -13.13 22.77 1.92
C HIS A 102 -13.23 23.11 3.41
N LEU A 103 -12.37 22.52 4.27
CA LEU A 103 -12.39 22.75 5.72
C LEU A 103 -11.17 23.52 6.28
N GLN A 104 -10.14 23.83 5.48
CA GLN A 104 -8.96 24.56 5.98
C GLN A 104 -8.99 26.06 5.63
N ILE A 105 -9.56 26.85 6.54
CA ILE A 105 -8.97 28.15 6.86
C ILE A 105 -7.63 27.81 7.51
N ALA A 106 -6.52 28.18 6.86
CA ALA A 106 -5.17 27.87 7.34
C ALA A 106 -4.89 28.61 8.66
N ASP A 107 -5.22 27.97 9.78
CA ASP A 107 -4.91 28.46 11.11
C ASP A 107 -3.41 28.17 11.39
N PRO A 108 -2.55 29.21 11.58
CA PRO A 108 -1.11 29.04 11.80
C PRO A 108 -0.76 28.22 13.06
N THR A 109 -1.74 27.93 13.92
CA THR A 109 -1.60 27.11 15.12
C THR A 109 -1.55 25.60 14.85
N VAL A 110 -1.95 25.14 13.65
CA VAL A 110 -2.13 23.70 13.36
C VAL A 110 -0.98 23.09 12.55
N SER A 111 -0.07 23.90 12.00
CA SER A 111 0.99 23.42 11.08
C SER A 111 2.41 23.65 11.59
N TYR A 112 3.36 22.86 11.05
CA TYR A 112 4.78 23.07 11.28
C TYR A 112 5.32 24.21 10.40
N ASN A 113 5.88 25.23 11.05
CA ASN A 113 6.43 26.40 10.39
C ASN A 113 7.90 26.18 9.98
N VAL A 114 8.11 25.48 8.86
CA VAL A 114 9.45 25.07 8.37
C VAL A 114 9.52 25.18 6.83
N ASP A 115 10.73 25.12 6.27
CA ASP A 115 10.97 25.08 4.83
C ASP A 115 10.28 23.91 4.14
N LYS A 116 10.27 23.97 2.80
CA LYS A 116 9.66 22.96 1.95
C LYS A 116 10.29 21.58 2.11
N ALA A 117 11.60 21.49 2.37
CA ALA A 117 12.31 20.22 2.43
C ALA A 117 11.96 19.44 3.72
N LEU A 118 12.01 20.11 4.87
CA LEU A 118 11.62 19.53 6.14
C LEU A 118 10.10 19.32 6.22
N ARG A 119 9.30 20.24 5.65
CA ARG A 119 7.84 20.06 5.55
C ARG A 119 7.51 18.83 4.71
N TYR A 120 8.22 18.59 3.61
CA TYR A 120 8.04 17.38 2.83
C TYR A 120 8.34 16.14 3.67
N GLU A 121 9.47 16.09 4.39
CA GLU A 121 9.79 14.95 5.25
C GLU A 121 8.75 14.79 6.38
N LEU A 122 8.26 15.86 7.01
CA LEU A 122 7.19 15.83 8.02
C LEU A 122 5.87 15.28 7.47
N ASN A 123 5.58 15.60 6.21
CA ASN A 123 4.43 15.09 5.47
C ASN A 123 4.75 13.79 4.71
N LEU A 124 6.00 13.32 4.76
CA LEU A 124 6.39 12.12 4.05
C LEU A 124 5.65 10.98 4.72
N PHE A 125 4.84 10.33 3.91
CA PHE A 125 3.92 9.28 4.30
C PHE A 125 2.75 9.70 5.21
N THR A 126 2.41 10.99 5.32
CA THR A 126 1.05 11.39 5.76
C THR A 126 0.04 11.27 4.62
N ILE A 127 0.52 11.32 3.37
CA ILE A 127 -0.25 11.01 2.15
C ILE A 127 0.01 9.55 1.79
N HIS A 128 -1.04 8.74 1.67
CA HIS A 128 -0.94 7.28 1.53
C HIS A 128 -0.28 6.82 0.23
N THR A 129 -0.27 7.66 -0.81
CA THR A 129 0.34 7.37 -2.10
C THR A 129 1.84 7.68 -2.16
N HIS A 130 2.36 8.62 -1.35
CA HIS A 130 3.77 9.02 -1.37
C HIS A 130 4.73 7.88 -1.02
N VAL A 131 4.28 6.90 -0.23
CA VAL A 131 5.08 5.72 0.12
C VAL A 131 5.49 4.90 -1.10
N PHE A 132 4.71 4.97 -2.18
CA PHE A 132 4.96 4.20 -3.41
C PHE A 132 5.79 4.96 -4.45
N GLU A 133 5.97 6.28 -4.30
CA GLU A 133 6.74 7.09 -5.24
C GLU A 133 8.25 6.91 -5.07
N MET A 134 8.68 6.41 -3.91
CA MET A 134 10.08 6.23 -3.53
C MET A 134 10.95 7.47 -3.73
N ALA A 135 10.45 8.66 -3.37
CA ALA A 135 11.20 9.90 -3.57
C ALA A 135 12.60 9.82 -2.92
N THR A 136 13.65 10.02 -3.72
CA THR A 136 15.02 9.53 -3.42
C THR A 136 16.00 10.59 -2.94
N THR A 137 15.60 11.85 -2.74
CA THR A 137 16.55 12.93 -2.48
C THR A 137 15.97 13.95 -1.53
N HIS A 138 16.05 13.65 -0.25
CA HIS A 138 15.67 14.60 0.78
C HIS A 138 16.87 14.91 1.66
N GLN A 139 16.98 16.19 2.00
CA GLN A 139 17.95 16.71 2.97
C GLN A 139 17.76 16.10 4.38
N TYR A 140 16.59 15.49 4.59
CA TYR A 140 16.17 14.90 5.84
C TYR A 140 15.69 13.46 5.60
N ALA A 141 15.90 12.61 6.59
CA ALA A 141 15.32 11.28 6.69
C ALA A 141 14.88 11.04 8.13
N SER A 142 14.10 9.99 8.36
CA SER A 142 13.41 9.76 9.62
C SER A 142 13.47 8.32 10.08
N VAL A 143 13.59 8.14 11.40
CA VAL A 143 13.36 6.88 12.10
C VAL A 143 12.02 6.95 12.80
N PHE A 144 11.12 6.01 12.50
CA PHE A 144 9.86 5.83 13.20
C PHE A 144 10.09 4.95 14.42
N THR A 145 9.57 5.39 15.56
CA THR A 145 9.78 4.72 16.84
C THR A 145 8.47 4.50 17.55
N LYS A 146 8.43 3.47 18.40
CA LYS A 146 7.30 3.17 19.29
C LYS A 146 7.76 3.22 20.74
N ASN A 147 6.84 3.57 21.64
CA ASN A 147 7.06 3.52 23.09
C ASN A 147 8.25 4.37 23.57
N TYR A 148 8.53 5.47 22.87
CA TYR A 148 9.42 6.52 23.32
C TYR A 148 8.60 7.76 23.63
N ASN A 149 8.81 8.36 24.79
CA ASN A 149 8.33 9.71 25.05
C ASN A 149 9.40 10.74 24.65
N ILE A 150 9.01 11.99 24.42
CA ILE A 150 9.94 13.02 23.94
C ILE A 150 11.04 13.29 24.98
N SER A 151 10.74 13.28 26.27
CA SER A 151 11.74 13.47 27.33
C SER A 151 12.83 12.40 27.31
N GLU A 152 12.46 11.12 27.17
CA GLU A 152 13.39 9.99 27.07
C GLU A 152 14.28 10.12 25.84
N LEU A 153 13.73 10.57 24.71
CA LEU A 153 14.51 10.82 23.50
C LEU A 153 15.48 11.99 23.66
N MET A 154 15.07 13.06 24.35
CA MET A 154 15.93 14.21 24.64
C MET A 154 17.10 13.83 25.57
N ASP A 155 16.87 12.90 26.51
CA ASP A 155 17.92 12.39 27.41
C ASP A 155 18.90 11.46 26.68
N LEU A 156 18.41 10.61 25.78
CA LEU A 156 19.22 9.66 25.02
C LEU A 156 20.00 10.30 23.86
N LEU A 157 19.45 11.34 23.25
CA LEU A 157 19.99 11.96 22.04
C LEU A 157 20.55 13.34 22.36
N PRO A 158 21.88 13.46 22.60
CA PRO A 158 22.49 14.77 22.80
C PRO A 158 22.32 15.63 21.55
N ASN A 159 22.14 16.93 21.74
CA ASN A 159 21.92 17.90 20.67
C ASN A 159 20.65 17.62 19.82
N SER A 160 19.59 17.19 20.48
CA SER A 160 18.25 17.06 19.92
C SER A 160 17.39 18.30 20.23
N GLY A 161 16.44 18.59 19.35
CA GLY A 161 15.46 19.66 19.54
C GLY A 161 14.06 19.21 19.19
N VAL A 162 13.08 19.59 20.01
CA VAL A 162 11.67 19.25 19.82
C VAL A 162 11.03 20.26 18.88
N LEU A 163 10.42 19.77 17.80
CA LEU A 163 9.64 20.58 16.87
C LEU A 163 8.15 20.40 17.16
N GLU A 164 7.50 21.47 17.59
CA GLU A 164 6.06 21.51 17.86
C GLU A 164 5.32 22.37 16.84
N ARG A 165 4.01 22.18 16.72
CA ARG A 165 3.15 23.00 15.85
C ARG A 165 2.95 24.37 16.48
N GLY A 166 2.87 25.42 15.66
CA GLY A 166 2.77 26.80 16.14
C GLY A 166 4.09 27.44 16.60
N GLU A 167 5.20 26.70 16.59
CA GLU A 167 6.54 27.27 16.85
C GLU A 167 6.97 28.26 15.75
N PRO A 168 7.84 29.26 16.06
CA PRO A 168 8.36 30.18 15.07
C PRO A 168 9.10 29.48 13.93
N PHE A 169 9.22 30.16 12.79
CA PHE A 169 9.81 29.60 11.58
C PHE A 169 11.20 29.00 11.85
N HIS A 170 11.35 27.71 11.53
CA HIS A 170 12.57 26.93 11.75
C HIS A 170 13.10 26.91 13.18
N LYS A 171 12.22 26.98 14.19
CA LYS A 171 12.65 26.86 15.58
C LYS A 171 12.13 25.57 16.24
N GLY A 172 12.94 25.04 17.14
CA GLY A 172 12.60 23.95 18.04
C GLY A 172 13.12 24.23 19.45
N ARG A 173 12.57 23.51 20.43
CA ARG A 173 12.96 23.65 21.84
C ARG A 173 14.09 22.69 22.20
N ASP A 174 15.12 23.20 22.86
CA ASP A 174 16.15 22.37 23.48
C ASP A 174 15.65 21.73 24.80
N VAL A 175 16.50 20.92 25.44
CA VAL A 175 16.21 20.26 26.74
C VAL A 175 15.83 21.27 27.83
N ARG A 176 16.29 22.51 27.71
CA ARG A 176 16.03 23.60 28.67
C ARG A 176 14.80 24.44 28.28
N GLY A 177 14.05 24.04 27.26
CA GLY A 177 12.88 24.76 26.75
C GLY A 177 13.21 26.02 25.93
N ARG A 178 14.48 26.26 25.57
CA ARG A 178 14.89 27.44 24.81
C ARG A 178 14.69 27.20 23.32
N LEU A 179 14.19 28.22 22.63
CA LEU A 179 14.00 28.18 21.18
C LEU A 179 15.30 28.45 20.44
N GLN A 180 15.72 27.48 19.62
CA GLN A 180 16.88 27.59 18.74
C GLN A 180 16.51 27.19 17.31
N TYR A 181 17.36 27.56 16.35
CA TYR A 181 17.15 27.17 14.95
C TYR A 181 17.31 25.66 14.77
N LEU A 182 16.45 25.03 13.97
CA LEU A 182 16.53 23.59 13.67
C LEU A 182 17.85 23.16 12.99
N SER A 183 18.61 24.12 12.46
CA SER A 183 19.96 23.89 11.93
C SER A 183 20.99 23.61 13.03
N THR A 184 20.79 24.07 14.27
CA THR A 184 21.72 23.85 15.39
C THR A 184 21.63 22.44 15.95
N PHE A 185 20.44 21.83 15.87
CA PHE A 185 20.22 20.46 16.32
C PHE A 185 20.73 19.44 15.31
N GLN A 186 21.33 18.37 15.85
CA GLN A 186 21.68 17.18 15.09
C GLN A 186 20.43 16.35 14.78
N PHE A 187 19.54 16.21 15.77
CA PHE A 187 18.29 15.45 15.66
C PHE A 187 17.08 16.35 15.90
N ILE A 188 16.05 16.21 15.09
CA ILE A 188 14.77 16.91 15.29
C ILE A 188 13.75 15.89 15.75
N LEU A 189 13.18 16.11 16.94
CA LEU A 189 12.20 15.22 17.55
C LEU A 189 10.79 15.70 17.25
N VAL A 190 9.95 14.75 16.83
CA VAL A 190 8.54 14.93 16.50
C VAL A 190 7.80 13.72 17.09
N PRO A 191 6.50 13.79 17.42
CA PRO A 191 5.78 12.62 17.93
C PRO A 191 6.01 11.35 17.08
N ASN A 192 6.42 10.26 17.73
CA ASN A 192 6.73 8.94 17.16
C ASN A 192 7.84 8.91 16.09
N ARG A 193 8.61 10.00 15.94
CA ARG A 193 9.59 10.11 14.85
C ARG A 193 10.81 10.96 15.20
N ILE A 194 11.97 10.51 14.75
CA ILE A 194 13.24 11.23 14.88
C ILE A 194 13.78 11.54 13.49
N ILE A 195 14.02 12.81 13.20
CA ILE A 195 14.52 13.27 11.91
C ILE A 195 16.02 13.53 12.01
N TYR A 196 16.77 13.07 11.02
CA TYR A 196 18.21 13.19 10.88
C TYR A 196 18.60 13.65 9.47
N LYS A 197 19.84 14.10 9.28
CA LYS A 197 20.31 14.72 8.02
C LYS A 197 21.33 13.86 7.25
N SER A 198 22.02 12.95 7.94
CA SER A 198 23.09 12.16 7.32
C SER A 198 23.12 10.70 7.76
N PHE A 199 23.79 9.84 7.00
CA PHE A 199 24.01 8.44 7.37
C PHE A 199 24.82 8.29 8.66
N LYS A 200 25.73 9.24 8.95
CA LYS A 200 26.48 9.27 10.21
C LYS A 200 25.53 9.47 11.41
N ASP A 201 24.55 10.34 11.27
CA ASP A 201 23.53 10.57 12.30
C ASP A 201 22.67 9.32 12.52
N LEU A 202 22.34 8.58 11.44
CA LEU A 202 21.64 7.30 11.56
C LEU A 202 22.45 6.27 12.36
N GLN A 203 23.76 6.15 12.12
CA GLN A 203 24.60 5.24 12.90
C GLN A 203 24.60 5.59 14.38
N ILE A 204 24.63 6.88 14.72
CA ILE A 204 24.53 7.35 16.11
C ILE A 204 23.16 7.00 16.69
N LEU A 205 22.07 7.22 15.95
CA LEU A 205 20.72 6.84 16.39
C LEU A 205 20.62 5.34 16.69
N LEU A 206 21.15 4.49 15.83
CA LEU A 206 21.12 3.03 16.02
C LEU A 206 21.95 2.55 17.23
N GLN A 207 22.95 3.34 17.67
CA GLN A 207 23.73 3.04 18.87
C GLN A 207 23.02 3.47 20.16
N GLN A 208 22.23 4.54 20.12
CA GLN A 208 21.55 5.11 21.29
C GLN A 208 20.14 4.55 21.51
N LEU A 209 19.46 4.15 20.43
CA LEU A 209 18.10 3.64 20.47
C LEU A 209 18.05 2.12 20.66
N LYS A 210 17.00 1.66 21.33
CA LYS A 210 16.71 0.23 21.46
C LYS A 210 16.10 -0.29 20.16
N LEU A 211 16.72 -1.30 19.55
CA LEU A 211 16.33 -1.82 18.25
C LEU A 211 14.89 -2.36 18.21
N ASP A 212 14.39 -2.93 19.32
CA ASP A 212 13.02 -3.45 19.43
C ASP A 212 11.93 -2.36 19.41
N ARG A 213 12.33 -1.10 19.62
CA ARG A 213 11.48 0.08 19.59
C ARG A 213 11.56 0.85 18.27
N ILE A 214 12.43 0.46 17.35
CA ILE A 214 12.48 1.01 16.00
C ILE A 214 11.45 0.28 15.13
N VAL A 215 10.59 1.05 14.46
CA VAL A 215 9.50 0.52 13.64
C VAL A 215 9.90 0.48 12.17
N ALA A 216 10.37 1.61 11.64
CA ALA A 216 10.67 1.77 10.24
C ALA A 216 11.60 2.98 10.00
N PHE A 217 12.12 3.08 8.78
CA PHE A 217 12.94 4.18 8.31
C PHE A 217 12.31 4.78 7.05
N SER A 218 12.40 6.11 6.88
CA SER A 218 11.95 6.77 5.65
C SER A 218 12.94 6.70 4.50
N ASP A 219 14.22 6.46 4.79
CA ASP A 219 15.27 6.31 3.78
C ASP A 219 15.27 4.89 3.17
N ILE A 220 14.21 4.61 2.41
CA ILE A 220 13.97 3.30 1.83
C ILE A 220 15.03 2.91 0.79
N ARG A 221 15.70 3.89 0.15
CA ARG A 221 16.76 3.62 -0.83
C ARG A 221 18.00 3.07 -0.15
N ASN A 222 18.45 3.69 0.95
CA ASN A 222 19.60 3.18 1.68
C ASN A 222 19.31 1.79 2.26
N ILE A 223 18.10 1.52 2.74
CA ILE A 223 17.71 0.17 3.18
C ILE A 223 17.85 -0.83 2.03
N PHE A 224 17.32 -0.52 0.85
CA PHE A 224 17.46 -1.43 -0.29
C PHE A 224 18.94 -1.65 -0.66
N GLN A 225 19.74 -0.59 -0.71
CA GLN A 225 21.14 -0.67 -1.11
C GLN A 225 22.04 -1.39 -0.09
N LYS A 226 21.74 -1.27 1.21
CA LYS A 226 22.58 -1.82 2.29
C LYS A 226 22.07 -3.15 2.83
N CYS A 227 20.75 -3.34 2.89
CA CYS A 227 20.10 -4.49 3.50
C CYS A 227 19.37 -5.37 2.48
N GLY A 228 19.22 -4.91 1.24
CA GLY A 228 18.61 -5.68 0.16
C GLY A 228 17.08 -5.60 0.12
N LEU A 229 16.49 -6.33 -0.84
CA LEU A 229 15.08 -6.26 -1.20
C LEU A 229 14.13 -6.70 -0.08
N VAL A 230 14.53 -7.71 0.69
CA VAL A 230 13.68 -8.27 1.76
C VAL A 230 13.49 -7.25 2.89
N CYS A 231 14.59 -6.64 3.36
CA CYS A 231 14.53 -5.59 4.37
C CYS A 231 13.77 -4.35 3.87
N TYR A 232 13.96 -3.98 2.60
CA TYR A 232 13.18 -2.92 1.97
C TYR A 232 11.67 -3.21 2.02
N PHE A 233 11.27 -4.42 1.64
CA PHE A 233 9.87 -4.84 1.65
C PHE A 233 9.29 -4.76 3.06
N PHE A 234 9.92 -5.35 4.06
CA PHE A 234 9.41 -5.31 5.44
C PHE A 234 9.40 -3.89 6.03
N ASN A 235 10.40 -3.07 5.72
CA ASN A 235 10.40 -1.68 6.14
C ASN A 235 9.19 -0.93 5.61
N LEU A 236 8.90 -1.05 4.31
CA LEU A 236 7.71 -0.45 3.71
C LEU A 236 6.42 -0.97 4.33
N VAL A 237 6.33 -2.26 4.66
CA VAL A 237 5.15 -2.82 5.33
C VAL A 237 4.98 -2.13 6.67
N ASN A 238 6.05 -1.98 7.45
CA ASN A 238 5.99 -1.32 8.75
C ASN A 238 5.62 0.18 8.63
N VAL A 239 6.17 0.90 7.64
CA VAL A 239 5.80 2.30 7.35
C VAL A 239 4.31 2.41 7.09
N VAL A 240 3.80 1.59 6.17
CA VAL A 240 2.38 1.52 5.80
C VAL A 240 1.53 1.14 7.00
N GLN A 241 1.90 0.10 7.75
CA GLN A 241 1.15 -0.37 8.91
C GLN A 241 1.04 0.73 9.97
N HIS A 242 2.12 1.44 10.24
CA HIS A 242 2.15 2.53 11.21
C HIS A 242 1.31 3.75 10.77
N GLN A 243 1.00 3.90 9.49
CA GLN A 243 0.20 5.04 8.97
C GLN A 243 -1.24 4.69 8.67
N LEU A 244 -1.47 3.51 8.10
CA LEU A 244 -2.75 3.10 7.56
C LEU A 244 -3.51 2.23 8.55
N LEU A 245 -2.86 1.42 9.41
CA LEU A 245 -3.58 0.50 10.30
C LEU A 245 -4.00 1.09 11.64
N THR A 246 -3.59 2.31 11.98
CA THR A 246 -4.22 3.02 13.10
C THR A 246 -5.68 3.36 12.79
N ASP A 247 -6.05 3.53 11.51
CA ASP A 247 -7.39 3.98 11.09
C ASP A 247 -8.10 3.08 10.05
N MET A 248 -7.49 1.99 9.55
CA MET A 248 -8.06 1.19 8.43
C MET A 248 -8.28 -0.30 8.69
N SER A 249 -9.38 -0.80 8.12
CA SER A 249 -9.79 -2.20 8.11
C SER A 249 -8.80 -3.14 7.39
N CYS A 250 -8.85 -4.44 7.72
CA CYS A 250 -8.01 -5.52 7.17
C CYS A 250 -7.93 -5.59 5.62
N VAL A 251 -8.90 -5.00 4.90
CA VAL A 251 -8.96 -4.99 3.43
C VAL A 251 -7.85 -4.12 2.84
N TYR A 252 -7.60 -2.93 3.40
CA TYR A 252 -6.57 -2.01 2.92
C TYR A 252 -5.15 -2.54 3.09
N ALA A 253 -4.91 -3.34 4.14
CA ALA A 253 -3.63 -4.00 4.36
C ALA A 253 -3.23 -4.92 3.21
N ARG A 254 -4.18 -5.68 2.66
CA ARG A 254 -3.94 -6.61 1.54
C ARG A 254 -3.65 -5.88 0.24
N ASP A 255 -4.36 -4.78 0.03
CA ASP A 255 -4.22 -3.93 -1.14
C ASP A 255 -2.81 -3.31 -1.20
N VAL A 256 -2.33 -2.75 -0.08
CA VAL A 256 -0.97 -2.19 -0.02
C VAL A 256 0.10 -3.26 -0.20
N LEU A 257 -0.04 -4.41 0.46
CA LEU A 257 0.88 -5.54 0.27
C LEU A 257 0.95 -5.98 -1.20
N THR A 258 -0.16 -5.88 -1.93
CA THR A 258 -0.19 -6.24 -3.35
C THR A 258 0.57 -5.22 -4.20
N ILE A 259 0.41 -3.92 -3.93
CA ILE A 259 1.23 -2.88 -4.58
C ILE A 259 2.71 -3.13 -4.31
N MET A 260 3.09 -3.35 -3.06
CA MET A 260 4.49 -3.54 -2.69
C MET A 260 5.12 -4.76 -3.36
N LYS A 261 4.37 -5.88 -3.44
CA LYS A 261 4.80 -7.07 -4.19
C LYS A 261 5.02 -6.74 -5.66
N TYR A 262 4.09 -5.98 -6.26
CA TYR A 262 4.24 -5.53 -7.63
C TYR A 262 5.51 -4.68 -7.80
N GLN A 263 5.77 -3.71 -6.92
CA GLN A 263 6.97 -2.87 -7.00
C GLN A 263 8.27 -3.67 -6.89
N CYS A 264 8.28 -4.77 -6.14
CA CYS A 264 9.48 -5.58 -5.92
C CYS A 264 9.66 -6.75 -6.90
N ARG A 265 8.72 -6.96 -7.85
CA ARG A 265 8.66 -8.19 -8.67
C ARG A 265 9.89 -8.43 -9.55
N THR A 266 10.64 -7.38 -9.89
CA THR A 266 11.81 -7.44 -10.77
C THR A 266 13.13 -7.61 -10.01
N GLY A 267 13.09 -7.82 -8.69
CA GLY A 267 14.28 -7.84 -7.83
C GLY A 267 14.83 -6.45 -7.51
N THR A 268 14.38 -5.42 -8.22
CA THR A 268 14.67 -4.01 -8.00
C THR A 268 13.36 -3.26 -7.75
N PRO A 269 13.25 -2.46 -6.68
CA PRO A 269 12.03 -1.69 -6.44
C PRO A 269 11.73 -0.72 -7.59
N LEU A 270 10.53 -0.82 -8.14
CA LEU A 270 10.02 0.09 -9.17
C LEU A 270 9.10 1.13 -8.52
N PRO A 271 9.48 2.42 -8.49
CA PRO A 271 8.59 3.47 -7.99
C PRO A 271 7.35 3.59 -8.85
N LEU A 272 6.21 3.96 -8.26
CA LEU A 272 4.98 4.25 -9.01
C LEU A 272 5.03 5.64 -9.65
N THR A 273 6.07 5.88 -10.44
CA THR A 273 6.33 7.15 -11.14
C THR A 273 6.75 6.86 -12.57
N ARG A 274 6.87 7.91 -13.40
CA ARG A 274 7.43 7.80 -14.75
C ARG A 274 8.77 7.08 -14.78
N GLU A 275 9.62 7.28 -13.77
CA GLU A 275 10.93 6.63 -13.71
C GLU A 275 10.79 5.12 -13.54
N GLY A 276 9.94 4.66 -12.63
CA GLY A 276 9.71 3.23 -12.43
C GLY A 276 9.00 2.59 -13.61
N LEU A 277 8.03 3.28 -14.22
CA LEU A 277 7.41 2.83 -15.46
C LEU A 277 8.45 2.65 -16.58
N SER A 278 9.40 3.59 -16.72
CA SER A 278 10.45 3.48 -17.75
C SER A 278 11.43 2.33 -17.54
N LYS A 279 11.54 1.81 -16.32
CA LYS A 279 12.40 0.68 -15.93
C LYS A 279 11.66 -0.65 -15.89
N ASN A 280 10.33 -0.63 -15.95
CA ASN A 280 9.50 -1.82 -15.92
C ASN A 280 9.72 -2.71 -17.16
N PRO A 281 10.11 -3.99 -17.03
CA PRO A 281 10.35 -4.88 -18.17
C PRO A 281 9.08 -5.20 -18.97
N ASP A 282 7.92 -5.17 -18.33
CA ASP A 282 6.63 -5.53 -18.93
C ASP A 282 5.90 -4.32 -19.55
N ARG A 283 6.56 -3.16 -19.64
CA ARG A 283 5.94 -1.93 -20.13
C ARG A 283 5.70 -1.98 -21.64
N SER A 284 4.55 -1.48 -22.08
CA SER A 284 4.38 -1.09 -23.46
C SER A 284 5.02 0.27 -23.74
N PRO A 285 5.54 0.53 -24.96
CA PRO A 285 5.86 1.89 -25.40
C PRO A 285 4.69 2.85 -25.28
N ILE A 286 3.45 2.39 -25.51
CA ILE A 286 2.26 3.24 -25.37
C ILE A 286 2.10 3.68 -23.92
N ASP A 287 2.24 2.78 -22.94
CA ASP A 287 2.19 3.13 -21.51
C ASP A 287 3.16 4.27 -21.17
N VAL A 288 4.39 4.19 -21.69
CA VAL A 288 5.43 5.19 -21.45
C VAL A 288 5.09 6.52 -22.13
N LEU A 289 4.58 6.48 -23.37
CA LEU A 289 4.22 7.67 -24.13
C LEU A 289 2.98 8.38 -23.57
N SER A 290 2.02 7.64 -23.01
CA SER A 290 0.74 8.18 -22.53
C SER A 290 0.73 8.63 -21.07
N PHE A 291 1.74 8.28 -20.26
CA PHE A 291 1.76 8.62 -18.84
C PHE A 291 2.23 10.07 -18.58
N GLU A 292 3.48 10.41 -18.93
CA GLU A 292 4.07 11.73 -18.65
C GLU A 292 5.23 12.07 -19.59
N ALA A 293 5.53 13.38 -19.76
CA ALA A 293 6.64 13.89 -20.56
C ALA A 293 6.66 13.40 -22.03
N PRO A 294 5.53 13.51 -22.77
CA PRO A 294 5.35 12.88 -24.07
C PRO A 294 6.43 13.28 -25.08
N LYS A 295 6.75 14.58 -25.17
CA LYS A 295 7.78 15.09 -26.10
C LYS A 295 9.14 14.41 -25.93
N LYS A 296 9.57 14.23 -24.67
CA LYS A 296 10.85 13.56 -24.36
C LYS A 296 10.79 12.07 -24.73
N ASN A 297 9.67 11.41 -24.43
CA ASN A 297 9.52 9.98 -24.67
C ASN A 297 9.41 9.68 -26.18
N TYR A 298 8.72 10.52 -26.95
CA TYR A 298 8.69 10.42 -28.42
C TYR A 298 10.09 10.57 -29.03
N ALA A 299 10.83 11.62 -28.63
CA ALA A 299 12.19 11.84 -29.12
C ALA A 299 13.08 10.63 -28.82
N ARG A 300 13.04 10.13 -27.57
CA ARG A 300 13.79 8.95 -27.13
C ARG A 300 13.43 7.68 -27.92
N MET A 301 12.14 7.44 -28.16
CA MET A 301 11.69 6.28 -28.92
C MET A 301 12.19 6.35 -30.37
N CYS A 302 12.16 7.53 -30.99
CA CYS A 302 12.66 7.74 -32.35
C CYS A 302 14.19 7.52 -32.47
N THR A 303 14.96 7.81 -31.41
CA THR A 303 16.43 7.74 -31.44
C THR A 303 17.00 6.43 -30.91
N GLU A 304 16.40 5.81 -29.90
CA GLU A 304 16.99 4.69 -29.15
C GLU A 304 16.33 3.32 -29.46
N GLN A 305 15.18 3.28 -30.13
CA GLN A 305 14.46 2.02 -30.40
C GLN A 305 14.41 1.70 -31.91
N PRO A 306 15.31 0.86 -32.42
CA PRO A 306 15.41 0.57 -33.86
C PRO A 306 14.26 -0.33 -34.39
N LYS A 307 13.62 -1.13 -33.53
CA LYS A 307 12.40 -1.89 -33.88
C LYS A 307 11.17 -1.08 -33.49
N ARG A 308 10.35 -0.73 -34.49
CA ARG A 308 9.11 0.06 -34.33
C ARG A 308 7.84 -0.78 -34.26
N SER A 309 7.96 -2.11 -34.36
CA SER A 309 6.82 -3.02 -34.17
C SER A 309 6.83 -3.54 -32.74
N PHE A 310 5.69 -3.35 -32.07
CA PHE A 310 5.48 -3.80 -30.70
C PHE A 310 4.19 -4.62 -30.67
N PRO A 311 4.17 -5.75 -29.93
CA PRO A 311 2.95 -6.50 -29.75
C PRO A 311 1.95 -5.70 -28.90
N VAL A 312 0.69 -5.71 -29.30
CA VAL A 312 -0.43 -5.09 -28.57
C VAL A 312 -0.87 -6.07 -27.49
N MET A 313 -0.42 -5.84 -26.25
CA MET A 313 -0.60 -6.80 -25.15
C MET A 313 -1.34 -6.21 -23.95
N THR A 314 -1.03 -4.96 -23.59
CA THR A 314 -1.59 -4.32 -22.40
C THR A 314 -3.00 -3.78 -22.66
N SER A 315 -3.77 -3.54 -21.60
CA SER A 315 -5.08 -2.90 -21.71
C SER A 315 -4.98 -1.50 -22.33
N ALA A 316 -3.92 -0.75 -22.02
CA ALA A 316 -3.68 0.57 -22.59
C ALA A 316 -3.43 0.51 -24.11
N ASP A 317 -2.62 -0.46 -24.58
CA ASP A 317 -2.40 -0.65 -26.02
C ASP A 317 -3.72 -0.91 -26.74
N LYS A 318 -4.52 -1.80 -26.17
CA LYS A 318 -5.78 -2.23 -26.77
C LYS A 318 -6.80 -1.10 -26.79
N ILE A 319 -6.88 -0.28 -25.74
CA ILE A 319 -7.69 0.94 -25.72
C ILE A 319 -7.24 1.90 -26.83
N PHE A 320 -5.93 2.12 -26.95
CA PHE A 320 -5.38 3.02 -27.96
C PHE A 320 -5.71 2.59 -29.40
N PHE A 321 -5.65 1.29 -29.68
CA PHE A 321 -5.97 0.72 -31.00
C PHE A 321 -7.45 0.34 -31.18
N GLY A 322 -8.33 0.63 -30.22
CA GLY A 322 -9.75 0.29 -30.30
C GLY A 322 -10.04 -1.23 -30.29
N GLN A 323 -9.16 -2.04 -29.70
CA GLN A 323 -9.31 -3.49 -29.56
C GLN A 323 -9.96 -3.86 -28.22
N GLN A 324 -10.59 -5.03 -28.16
CA GLN A 324 -11.10 -5.59 -26.90
C GLN A 324 -9.94 -5.94 -25.96
N PHE A 325 -9.94 -5.31 -24.78
CA PHE A 325 -8.96 -5.52 -23.70
C PHE A 325 -9.11 -6.90 -23.03
N ASN A 326 -8.02 -7.42 -22.46
CA ASN A 326 -7.92 -8.80 -21.95
C ASN A 326 -8.47 -8.95 -20.51
N GLU A 327 -9.34 -8.05 -20.08
CA GLU A 327 -9.94 -8.02 -18.74
C GLU A 327 -11.45 -8.24 -18.81
N GLY A 328 -12.01 -8.77 -17.72
CA GLY A 328 -13.42 -9.10 -17.58
C GLY A 328 -13.89 -10.07 -18.65
N THR A 329 -14.90 -9.65 -19.42
CA THR A 329 -15.51 -10.45 -20.49
C THR A 329 -14.64 -10.60 -21.73
N GLY A 330 -13.50 -9.91 -21.81
CA GLY A 330 -12.51 -10.09 -22.89
C GLY A 330 -11.38 -11.06 -22.55
N TYR A 331 -11.41 -11.69 -21.37
CA TYR A 331 -10.32 -12.54 -20.90
C TYR A 331 -10.24 -13.88 -21.65
N HIS A 332 -9.26 -14.04 -22.54
CA HIS A 332 -8.79 -15.31 -23.14
C HIS A 332 -9.85 -16.41 -23.41
N PHE A 333 -11.04 -16.04 -23.86
CA PHE A 333 -12.00 -16.99 -24.45
C PHE A 333 -12.52 -16.41 -25.77
N GLY A 334 -12.52 -17.24 -26.81
CA GLY A 334 -13.21 -16.95 -28.06
C GLY A 334 -14.62 -17.51 -27.99
N LEU A 335 -15.63 -16.67 -28.11
CA LEU A 335 -16.99 -17.14 -28.34
C LEU A 335 -17.07 -17.63 -29.78
N MET A 336 -17.14 -18.95 -29.96
CA MET A 336 -17.41 -19.50 -31.28
C MET A 336 -18.92 -19.47 -31.54
N PRO A 337 -19.37 -18.99 -32.72
CA PRO A 337 -20.76 -19.08 -33.09
C PRO A 337 -21.19 -20.54 -33.09
N LYS A 338 -22.37 -20.82 -32.52
CA LYS A 338 -22.98 -22.14 -32.56
C LYS A 338 -23.22 -22.47 -34.04
N LYS A 339 -22.53 -23.49 -34.58
CA LYS A 339 -22.72 -23.91 -35.97
C LYS A 339 -24.21 -24.22 -36.20
N GLY A 340 -24.85 -23.45 -37.08
CA GLY A 340 -26.16 -23.71 -37.67
C GLY A 340 -27.33 -23.74 -36.71
N GLN A 341 -28.13 -22.67 -36.72
CA GLN A 341 -29.59 -22.78 -36.64
C GLN A 341 -30.18 -22.08 -37.85
#